data_AF-A0A0X3XHS2-F1
#
_entry.id   AF-A0A0X3XHS2-F1
#
_cell.length_a   1.000
_cell.length_b   1.000
_cell.length_c   1.000
_cell.angle_alpha   90.00
_cell.angle_beta   90.00
_cell.angle_gamma   90.00
#
_symmetry.space_group_name_H-M   'P 1'
#
loop_
_entity.id
_entity.type
_entity.pdbx_description
1 polymer ?
#
loop_
_entity_poly.entity_id
_entity_poly.type
_entity_poly.pdbx_seq_one_letter_code
_entity_poly.pdbx_strand_id
1 'polypeptide(L)'
;MTPVELSRTVLGAVRRAVDDGVLAVAVPERVKVTAPGPGGCGDYATNIALQLARPAGEPPLHVAEILRTRLVGRDGVRDVVVTGPGFLNITLADAAGVDLVAEILRRGPRYGFVDQPGGEAVELRAPCEVRAVVVMDVVARLLRSQGVGVRTSIGVSTSTGCEGGLPVGEWVSVLGVQGGLGEGAASGEASSSPPGTVTIQPVPAPASPLHLGRDAARWALLHPAAHDRPRISDEHLVQREGNPLFRVRYAHARIRAVSRNAADLGFRAEPGAVEPDGGPARPGGTLTPPTTLTPPPTLTASLPLGHAFQPTLTAPPPRP
;
A
#
# COMPACT_ATOMS: atom_id res chain seq x y z
N MET A 1 10.82 5.73 -12.81
CA MET A 1 9.48 6.26 -13.13
C MET A 1 8.43 5.19 -12.80
N THR A 2 7.53 5.48 -11.86
CA THR A 2 6.39 4.61 -11.49
C THR A 2 5.19 4.82 -12.42
N PRO A 3 4.19 3.89 -12.46
CA PRO A 3 2.95 4.11 -13.18
C PRO A 3 2.22 5.39 -12.76
N VAL A 4 2.26 5.74 -11.48
CA VAL A 4 1.62 6.95 -10.95
C VAL A 4 2.35 8.20 -11.43
N GLU A 5 3.68 8.20 -11.42
CA GLU A 5 4.49 9.28 -11.98
C GLU A 5 4.27 9.43 -13.49
N LEU A 6 4.17 8.31 -14.23
CA LEU A 6 3.86 8.35 -15.65
C LEU A 6 2.46 8.92 -15.89
N SER A 7 1.44 8.47 -15.16
CA SER A 7 0.10 9.05 -15.17
C SER A 7 0.09 10.56 -14.94
N ARG A 8 0.88 11.05 -13.95
CA ARG A 8 1.02 12.48 -13.68
C ARG A 8 1.76 13.20 -14.81
N THR A 9 2.78 12.58 -15.39
CA THR A 9 3.55 13.12 -16.51
C THR A 9 2.67 13.30 -17.74
N VAL A 10 1.84 12.31 -18.06
CA VAL A 10 0.84 12.39 -19.14
C VAL A 10 -0.21 13.44 -18.85
N LEU A 11 -0.75 13.49 -17.62
CA LEU A 11 -1.68 14.56 -17.25
C LEU A 11 -1.05 15.95 -17.38
N GLY A 12 0.22 16.11 -16.99
CA GLY A 12 0.98 17.34 -17.19
C GLY A 12 1.18 17.69 -18.66
N ALA A 13 1.35 16.69 -19.54
CA ALA A 13 1.44 16.92 -20.98
C ALA A 13 0.11 17.39 -21.58
N VAL A 14 -1.02 16.83 -21.12
CA VAL A 14 -2.36 17.29 -21.49
C VAL A 14 -2.59 18.72 -21.03
N ARG A 15 -2.28 19.03 -19.76
CA ARG A 15 -2.39 20.40 -19.22
C ARG A 15 -1.64 21.42 -20.07
N ARG A 16 -0.36 21.16 -20.36
CA ARG A 16 0.44 22.04 -21.22
C ARG A 16 -0.17 22.18 -22.62
N ALA A 17 -0.66 21.11 -23.23
CA ALA A 17 -1.31 21.21 -24.54
C ALA A 17 -2.55 22.12 -24.52
N VAL A 18 -3.30 22.14 -23.40
CA VAL A 18 -4.43 23.05 -23.20
C VAL A 18 -3.96 24.48 -22.91
N ASP A 19 -2.98 24.64 -22.02
CA ASP A 19 -2.42 25.94 -21.64
C ASP A 19 -1.76 26.65 -22.84
N ASP A 20 -1.11 25.90 -23.74
CA ASP A 20 -0.52 26.39 -24.99
C ASP A 20 -1.59 26.72 -26.07
N GLY A 21 -2.87 26.44 -25.80
CA GLY A 21 -3.98 26.62 -26.75
C GLY A 21 -4.02 25.62 -27.91
N VAL A 22 -3.19 24.57 -27.88
CA VAL A 22 -3.12 23.54 -28.93
C VAL A 22 -4.28 22.55 -28.84
N LEU A 23 -4.81 22.31 -27.64
CA LEU A 23 -6.03 21.52 -27.41
C LEU A 23 -7.07 22.37 -26.67
N ALA A 24 -8.24 22.56 -27.27
CA ALA A 24 -9.36 23.25 -26.64
C ALA A 24 -10.27 22.26 -25.89
N VAL A 25 -9.78 21.68 -24.79
CA VAL A 25 -10.53 20.69 -23.97
C VAL A 25 -10.43 20.96 -22.48
N ALA A 26 -11.45 20.53 -21.73
CA ALA A 26 -11.34 20.46 -20.28
C ALA A 26 -10.28 19.41 -19.88
N VAL A 27 -9.35 19.80 -19.01
CA VAL A 27 -8.33 18.89 -18.50
C VAL A 27 -8.98 17.84 -17.60
N PRO A 28 -8.78 16.53 -17.86
CA PRO A 28 -9.32 15.48 -17.01
C PRO A 28 -8.66 15.46 -15.63
N GLU A 29 -9.38 15.04 -14.61
CA GLU A 29 -8.83 14.97 -13.24
C GLU A 29 -7.68 13.97 -13.12
N ARG A 30 -7.77 12.86 -13.85
CA ARG A 30 -6.82 11.75 -13.80
C ARG A 30 -6.62 11.13 -15.17
N VAL A 31 -5.39 10.69 -15.43
CA VAL A 31 -5.03 9.85 -16.56
C VAL A 31 -4.63 8.48 -16.05
N LYS A 32 -5.13 7.43 -16.68
CA LYS A 32 -4.75 6.05 -16.38
C LYS A 32 -3.73 5.56 -17.41
N VAL A 33 -2.68 4.93 -16.90
CA VAL A 33 -1.76 4.10 -17.70
C VAL A 33 -1.95 2.65 -17.29
N THR A 34 -1.90 1.75 -18.26
CA THR A 34 -2.05 0.31 -18.06
C THR A 34 -0.94 -0.43 -18.79
N ALA A 35 -0.76 -1.72 -18.51
CA ALA A 35 0.02 -2.56 -19.40
C ALA A 35 -0.56 -2.48 -20.84
N PRO A 36 0.27 -2.53 -21.89
CA PRO A 36 -0.19 -2.56 -23.26
C PRO A 36 -1.13 -3.75 -23.51
N GLY A 37 -2.17 -3.52 -24.31
CA GLY A 37 -3.08 -4.58 -24.74
C GLY A 37 -2.42 -5.51 -25.79
N PRO A 38 -3.13 -6.56 -26.23
CA PRO A 38 -2.64 -7.43 -27.31
C PRO A 38 -2.29 -6.62 -28.57
N GLY A 39 -1.05 -6.70 -29.03
CA GLY A 39 -0.54 -5.92 -30.17
C GLY A 39 0.00 -4.51 -29.83
N GLY A 40 -0.05 -4.10 -28.55
CA GLY A 40 0.66 -2.93 -28.05
C GLY A 40 2.16 -3.21 -27.80
N CYS A 41 2.95 -2.15 -27.71
CA CYS A 41 4.40 -2.22 -27.45
C CYS A 41 4.77 -1.40 -26.20
N GLY A 42 6.03 -1.48 -25.77
CA GLY A 42 6.55 -0.76 -24.61
C GLY A 42 6.08 -1.32 -23.26
N ASP A 43 6.26 -0.54 -22.21
CA ASP A 43 5.98 -0.94 -20.82
C ASP A 43 4.56 -0.57 -20.40
N TYR A 44 4.03 0.54 -20.93
CA TYR A 44 2.72 1.08 -20.58
C TYR A 44 1.99 1.64 -21.80
N ALA A 45 0.67 1.66 -21.75
CA ALA A 45 -0.17 2.32 -22.74
C ALA A 45 -1.23 3.21 -22.09
N THR A 46 -1.69 4.22 -22.82
CA THR A 46 -2.82 5.05 -22.43
C THR A 46 -3.73 5.38 -23.63
N ASN A 47 -5.03 5.40 -23.38
CA ASN A 47 -6.07 5.73 -24.36
C ASN A 47 -6.52 7.20 -24.27
N ILE A 48 -5.75 8.04 -23.58
CA ILE A 48 -6.14 9.43 -23.28
C ILE A 48 -6.44 10.25 -24.54
N ALA A 49 -5.69 10.04 -25.63
CA ALA A 49 -5.93 10.74 -26.88
C ALA A 49 -7.32 10.42 -27.47
N LEU A 50 -7.76 9.17 -27.39
CA LEU A 50 -9.12 8.76 -27.80
C LEU A 50 -10.21 9.45 -26.98
N GLN A 51 -9.97 9.63 -25.68
CA GLN A 51 -10.90 10.29 -24.77
C GLN A 51 -11.00 11.80 -25.03
N LEU A 52 -9.89 12.44 -25.39
CA LEU A 52 -9.80 13.88 -25.64
C LEU A 52 -10.20 14.29 -27.07
N ALA A 53 -10.13 13.37 -28.03
CA ALA A 53 -10.42 13.65 -29.45
C ALA A 53 -11.83 14.22 -29.68
N ARG A 54 -12.85 13.57 -29.11
CA ARG A 54 -14.25 14.01 -29.28
C ARG A 54 -14.51 15.39 -28.65
N PRO A 55 -14.10 15.66 -27.40
CA PRO A 55 -14.19 17.01 -26.83
C PRO A 55 -13.39 18.07 -27.61
N ALA A 56 -12.24 17.70 -28.18
CA ALA A 56 -11.39 18.62 -28.95
C ALA A 56 -11.93 18.92 -30.35
N GLY A 57 -12.83 18.09 -30.88
CA GLY A 57 -13.23 18.16 -32.29
C GLY A 57 -12.14 17.71 -33.26
N GLU A 58 -11.13 16.99 -32.78
CA GLU A 58 -9.92 16.61 -33.53
C GLU A 58 -9.85 15.10 -33.79
N PRO A 59 -9.18 14.62 -34.86
CA PRO A 59 -8.92 13.21 -35.05
C PRO A 59 -8.06 12.64 -33.90
N PRO A 60 -8.37 11.45 -33.36
CA PRO A 60 -7.62 10.92 -32.22
C PRO A 60 -6.14 10.69 -32.48
N LEU A 61 -5.76 10.36 -33.71
CA LEU A 61 -4.35 10.27 -34.12
C LEU A 61 -3.64 11.63 -34.02
N HIS A 62 -4.31 12.72 -34.38
CA HIS A 62 -3.73 14.05 -34.27
C HIS A 62 -3.49 14.44 -32.80
N VAL A 63 -4.48 14.19 -31.94
CA VAL A 63 -4.34 14.37 -30.48
C VAL A 63 -3.21 13.50 -29.92
N ALA A 64 -3.08 12.26 -30.38
CA ALA A 64 -2.01 11.37 -29.95
C ALA A 64 -0.62 11.91 -30.34
N GLU A 65 -0.43 12.44 -31.55
CA GLU A 65 0.84 13.05 -31.96
C GLU A 65 1.19 14.33 -31.19
N ILE A 66 0.19 15.17 -30.89
CA ILE A 66 0.35 16.36 -30.03
C ILE A 66 0.90 15.96 -28.65
N LEU A 67 0.32 14.91 -28.06
CA LEU A 67 0.73 14.41 -26.75
C LEU A 67 2.07 13.67 -26.81
N ARG A 68 2.31 12.88 -27.86
CA ARG A 68 3.59 12.19 -28.11
C ARG A 68 4.74 13.19 -28.09
N THR A 69 4.63 14.28 -28.84
CA THR A 69 5.69 15.32 -28.94
C THR A 69 6.01 15.95 -27.58
N ARG A 70 5.02 16.03 -26.68
CA ARG A 70 5.18 16.60 -25.32
C ARG A 70 5.66 15.58 -24.28
N LEU A 71 5.61 14.29 -24.61
CA LEU A 71 6.02 13.17 -23.76
C LEU A 71 7.43 12.68 -24.11
N VAL A 72 7.80 12.68 -25.38
CA VAL A 72 9.16 12.38 -25.83
C VAL A 72 10.13 13.38 -25.18
N GLY A 73 11.20 12.87 -24.56
CA GLY A 73 12.19 13.69 -23.86
C GLY A 73 11.83 14.07 -22.43
N ARG A 74 10.71 13.55 -21.87
CA ARG A 74 10.45 13.63 -20.43
C ARG A 74 11.35 12.65 -19.68
N ASP A 75 11.89 13.08 -18.54
CA ASP A 75 12.68 12.22 -17.67
C ASP A 75 11.96 10.89 -17.39
N GLY A 76 12.64 9.77 -17.66
CA GLY A 76 12.10 8.43 -17.47
C GLY A 76 11.32 7.84 -18.66
N VAL A 77 11.04 8.62 -19.71
CA VAL A 77 10.40 8.14 -20.96
C VAL A 77 11.45 8.01 -22.05
N ARG A 78 11.70 6.79 -22.52
CA ARG A 78 12.62 6.50 -23.64
C ARG A 78 11.97 6.80 -24.98
N ASP A 79 10.79 6.24 -25.20
CA ASP A 79 10.08 6.36 -26.48
C ASP A 79 8.57 6.33 -26.28
N VAL A 80 7.85 6.94 -27.24
CA VAL A 80 6.40 6.93 -27.31
C VAL A 80 5.97 6.64 -28.74
N VAL A 81 5.24 5.54 -28.92
CA VAL A 81 4.72 5.07 -30.21
C VAL A 81 3.20 5.15 -30.20
N VAL A 82 2.65 5.83 -31.20
CA VAL A 82 1.19 5.86 -31.43
C VAL A 82 0.80 4.61 -32.23
N THR A 83 -0.15 3.83 -31.72
CA THR A 83 -0.67 2.65 -32.44
C THR A 83 -2.18 2.68 -32.61
N GLY A 84 -2.64 1.96 -33.64
CA GLY A 84 -4.05 1.75 -33.94
C GLY A 84 -4.82 3.07 -34.07
N PRO A 85 -5.97 3.22 -33.39
CA PRO A 85 -6.80 4.41 -33.51
C PRO A 85 -6.27 5.65 -32.76
N GLY A 86 -5.15 5.55 -32.02
CA GLY A 86 -4.63 6.65 -31.19
C GLY A 86 -4.23 6.24 -29.77
N PHE A 87 -3.76 5.01 -29.56
CA PHE A 87 -3.17 4.60 -28.28
C PHE A 87 -1.72 5.09 -28.20
N LEU A 88 -1.35 5.69 -27.09
CA LEU A 88 0.03 6.06 -26.80
C LEU A 88 0.68 4.91 -26.04
N ASN A 89 1.61 4.21 -26.68
CA ASN A 89 2.44 3.16 -26.09
C ASN A 89 3.78 3.77 -25.69
N ILE A 90 4.18 3.57 -24.45
CA ILE A 90 5.27 4.29 -23.80
C ILE A 90 6.28 3.27 -23.31
N THR A 91 7.52 3.48 -23.71
CA THR A 91 8.67 2.70 -23.25
C THR A 91 9.47 3.54 -22.25
N LEU A 92 9.67 3.04 -21.04
CA LEU A 92 10.41 3.71 -19.98
C LEU A 92 11.92 3.51 -20.16
N ALA A 93 12.75 4.45 -19.70
CA ALA A 93 14.21 4.28 -19.72
C ALA A 93 14.69 3.14 -18.77
N ASP A 94 15.77 2.42 -19.11
CA ASP A 94 16.19 1.16 -18.47
C ASP A 94 16.49 1.29 -16.97
N ALA A 95 16.92 2.48 -16.54
CA ALA A 95 17.24 2.77 -15.14
C ALA A 95 15.99 3.00 -14.26
N ALA A 96 14.82 3.21 -14.85
CA ALA A 96 13.62 3.67 -14.14
C ALA A 96 13.14 2.71 -13.04
N GLY A 97 13.37 1.40 -13.20
CA GLY A 97 13.00 0.38 -12.22
C GLY A 97 14.08 0.12 -11.17
N VAL A 98 15.35 0.08 -11.59
CA VAL A 98 16.49 -0.20 -10.70
C VAL A 98 16.69 0.93 -9.69
N ASP A 99 16.65 2.19 -10.15
CA ASP A 99 16.82 3.37 -9.28
C ASP A 99 15.70 3.47 -8.25
N LEU A 100 14.47 3.13 -8.64
CA LEU A 100 13.33 3.10 -7.73
C LEU A 100 13.49 2.03 -6.66
N VAL A 101 13.93 0.83 -7.03
CA VAL A 101 14.18 -0.26 -6.07
C VAL A 101 15.30 0.12 -5.12
N ALA A 102 16.41 0.67 -5.63
CA ALA A 102 17.50 1.19 -4.82
C ALA A 102 17.01 2.27 -3.83
N GLU A 103 16.15 3.19 -4.28
CA GLU A 103 15.55 4.21 -3.43
C GLU A 103 14.63 3.65 -2.34
N ILE A 104 13.77 2.68 -2.70
CA ILE A 104 12.91 1.97 -1.73
C ILE A 104 13.77 1.29 -0.66
N LEU A 105 14.83 0.60 -1.07
CA LEU A 105 15.74 -0.09 -0.14
C LEU A 105 16.50 0.91 0.75
N ARG A 106 17.01 2.00 0.17
CA ARG A 106 17.72 3.07 0.88
C ARG A 106 16.84 3.76 1.92
N ARG A 107 15.57 4.05 1.59
CA ARG A 107 14.61 4.67 2.51
C ARG A 107 13.96 3.70 3.47
N GLY A 108 13.91 2.41 3.13
CA GLY A 108 13.36 1.35 3.96
C GLY A 108 11.94 1.65 4.46
N PRO A 109 11.65 1.53 5.77
CA PRO A 109 10.33 1.83 6.34
C PRO A 109 9.86 3.28 6.16
N ARG A 110 10.76 4.21 5.81
CA ARG A 110 10.44 5.62 5.54
C ARG A 110 10.13 5.90 4.07
N TYR A 111 10.19 4.90 3.20
CA TYR A 111 9.77 5.11 1.81
C TYR A 111 8.31 5.59 1.75
N GLY A 112 8.03 6.64 0.97
CA GLY A 112 6.71 7.25 0.87
C GLY A 112 6.36 8.27 1.97
N PHE A 113 7.25 8.48 2.95
CA PHE A 113 7.10 9.56 3.92
C PHE A 113 7.54 10.89 3.30
N VAL A 114 6.97 12.01 3.75
CA VAL A 114 7.48 13.35 3.44
C VAL A 114 8.52 13.71 4.52
N ASP A 115 9.67 14.24 4.10
CA ASP A 115 10.76 14.57 5.03
C ASP A 115 10.58 15.95 5.70
N GLN A 116 9.79 16.84 5.10
CA GLN A 116 9.47 18.16 5.66
C GLN A 116 8.04 18.19 6.22
N PRO A 117 7.86 18.55 7.50
CA PRO A 117 6.52 18.75 8.03
C PRO A 117 5.85 19.97 7.37
N GLY A 118 4.61 19.79 6.93
CA GLY A 118 3.74 20.89 6.51
C GLY A 118 3.29 21.69 7.73
N GLY A 119 3.12 23.00 7.56
CA GLY A 119 2.94 23.94 8.69
C GLY A 119 1.60 23.87 9.43
N GLU A 120 0.55 23.29 8.83
CA GLU A 120 -0.78 23.27 9.48
C GLU A 120 -1.01 21.96 10.25
N ALA A 121 -1.32 22.09 11.53
CA ALA A 121 -1.63 20.96 12.40
C ALA A 121 -3.13 20.67 12.43
N VAL A 122 -3.50 19.39 12.29
CA VAL A 122 -4.87 18.89 12.34
C VAL A 122 -5.14 18.31 13.73
N GLU A 123 -6.32 18.60 14.27
CA GLU A 123 -6.82 17.96 15.49
C GLU A 123 -7.79 16.84 15.13
N LEU A 124 -7.46 15.60 15.51
CA LEU A 124 -8.34 14.45 15.36
C LEU A 124 -9.05 14.16 16.68
N ARG A 125 -10.38 14.08 16.65
CA ARG A 125 -11.19 13.70 17.81
C ARG A 125 -11.87 12.36 17.59
N ALA A 126 -11.87 11.49 18.59
CA ALA A 126 -12.64 10.24 18.55
C ALA A 126 -13.44 10.05 19.86
N PRO A 127 -14.63 9.43 19.83
CA PRO A 127 -15.25 8.94 21.05
C PRO A 127 -14.39 7.86 21.71
N CYS A 128 -14.57 7.64 23.02
CA CYS A 128 -14.03 6.47 23.72
C CYS A 128 -14.72 5.19 23.25
N GLU A 129 -14.31 4.70 22.08
CA GLU A 129 -14.82 3.50 21.43
C GLU A 129 -13.66 2.87 20.64
N VAL A 130 -13.51 1.55 20.76
CA VAL A 130 -12.31 0.84 20.29
C VAL A 130 -12.06 1.03 18.79
N ARG A 131 -13.10 0.99 17.95
CA ARG A 131 -12.94 1.18 16.50
C ARG A 131 -12.56 2.62 16.18
N ALA A 132 -13.23 3.60 16.78
CA ALA A 132 -12.97 5.01 16.56
C ALA A 132 -11.53 5.38 16.95
N VAL A 133 -11.05 4.88 18.08
CA VAL A 133 -9.68 5.09 18.54
C VAL A 133 -8.65 4.43 17.61
N VAL A 134 -8.91 3.20 17.13
CA VAL A 134 -8.04 2.52 16.17
C VAL A 134 -8.02 3.23 14.81
N VAL A 135 -9.17 3.68 14.31
CA VAL A 135 -9.27 4.46 13.06
C VAL A 135 -8.51 5.78 13.21
N MET A 136 -8.69 6.49 14.33
CA MET A 136 -7.96 7.73 14.62
C MET A 136 -6.45 7.51 14.65
N ASP A 137 -5.95 6.45 15.30
CA ASP A 137 -4.52 6.11 15.32
C ASP A 137 -3.97 5.87 13.89
N VAL A 138 -4.72 5.17 13.04
CA VAL A 138 -4.32 4.92 11.64
C VAL A 138 -4.31 6.23 10.84
N VAL A 139 -5.37 7.03 10.92
CA VAL A 139 -5.45 8.32 10.22
C VAL A 139 -4.34 9.26 10.68
N ALA A 140 -4.06 9.31 11.99
CA ALA A 140 -2.97 10.09 12.54
C ALA A 140 -1.61 9.66 11.98
N ARG A 141 -1.34 8.35 11.88
CA ARG A 141 -0.10 7.82 11.29
C ARG A 141 0.02 8.16 9.81
N LEU A 142 -1.08 8.06 9.05
CA LEU A 142 -1.11 8.43 7.64
C LEU A 142 -0.81 9.93 7.45
N LEU A 143 -1.50 10.80 8.18
CA LEU A 143 -1.27 12.25 8.12
C LEU A 143 0.17 12.62 8.52
N ARG A 144 0.69 12.04 9.61
CA ARG A 144 2.09 12.24 10.04
C ARG A 144 3.09 11.76 9.00
N SER A 145 2.80 10.67 8.29
CA SER A 145 3.67 10.20 7.21
C SER A 145 3.76 11.22 6.06
N GLN A 146 2.73 12.07 5.90
CA GLN A 146 2.69 13.13 4.91
C GLN A 146 3.17 14.49 5.45
N GLY A 147 3.84 14.49 6.62
CA GLY A 147 4.38 15.70 7.24
C GLY A 147 3.34 16.56 7.98
N VAL A 148 2.09 16.12 8.11
CA VAL A 148 1.06 16.90 8.83
C VAL A 148 1.24 16.75 10.34
N GLY A 149 1.25 17.87 11.07
CA GLY A 149 1.20 17.85 12.53
C GLY A 149 -0.15 17.32 13.01
N VAL A 150 -0.19 16.32 13.89
CA VAL A 150 -1.46 15.72 14.35
C VAL A 150 -1.56 15.70 15.86
N ARG A 151 -2.54 16.43 16.39
CA ARG A 151 -3.02 16.31 17.77
C ARG A 151 -4.20 15.34 17.81
N THR A 152 -4.28 14.50 18.83
CA THR A 152 -5.37 13.51 19.00
C THR A 152 -6.04 13.73 20.34
N SER A 153 -7.37 13.75 20.39
CA SER A 153 -8.15 13.77 21.62
C SER A 153 -9.23 12.70 21.61
N ILE A 154 -9.45 12.06 22.76
CA ILE A 154 -10.48 11.03 22.94
C ILE A 154 -11.51 11.58 23.91
N GLY A 155 -12.79 11.48 23.55
CA GLY A 155 -13.89 11.87 24.42
C GLY A 155 -13.90 11.04 25.70
N VAL A 156 -14.27 11.66 26.82
CA VAL A 156 -14.37 10.97 28.10
C VAL A 156 -15.69 10.18 28.16
N SER A 157 -15.64 8.92 28.56
CA SER A 157 -16.82 8.12 28.87
C SER A 157 -16.59 7.40 30.20
N THR A 158 -17.46 7.66 31.18
CA THR A 158 -17.43 6.99 32.49
C THR A 158 -17.89 5.53 32.42
N SER A 159 -18.55 5.11 31.34
CA SER A 159 -19.03 3.74 31.15
C SER A 159 -18.11 2.84 30.32
N THR A 160 -17.14 3.41 29.59
CA THR A 160 -16.31 2.67 28.61
C THR A 160 -14.83 2.56 29.00
N GLY A 161 -14.46 2.95 30.23
CA GLY A 161 -13.10 2.75 30.75
C GLY A 161 -12.01 3.69 30.20
N CYS A 162 -12.37 4.75 29.46
CA CYS A 162 -11.41 5.83 29.15
C CYS A 162 -11.40 6.85 30.28
N GLU A 163 -10.76 6.52 31.40
CA GLU A 163 -10.45 7.50 32.44
C GLU A 163 -9.44 8.52 31.89
N GLY A 164 -9.75 9.81 31.97
CA GLY A 164 -8.85 10.89 31.54
C GLY A 164 -8.61 11.02 30.03
N GLY A 165 -9.40 10.36 29.17
CA GLY A 165 -9.25 10.47 27.71
C GLY A 165 -8.10 9.64 27.12
N LEU A 166 -7.55 8.69 27.88
CA LEU A 166 -6.58 7.72 27.37
C LEU A 166 -7.27 6.40 26.97
N PRO A 167 -6.79 5.70 25.92
CA PRO A 167 -7.26 4.36 25.60
C PRO A 167 -7.01 3.42 26.78
N VAL A 168 -7.91 2.45 27.01
CA VAL A 168 -7.69 1.37 27.99
C VAL A 168 -6.32 0.73 27.73
N GLY A 169 -5.54 0.42 28.77
CA GLY A 169 -4.19 -0.13 28.63
C GLY A 169 -4.10 -1.36 27.72
N GLU A 170 -5.14 -2.19 27.68
CA GLU A 170 -5.26 -3.33 26.77
C GLU A 170 -5.33 -2.93 25.29
N TRP A 171 -5.95 -1.79 24.95
CA TRP A 171 -5.98 -1.30 23.57
C TRP A 171 -4.58 -0.84 23.11
N VAL A 172 -3.78 -0.31 24.03
CA VAL A 172 -2.38 0.02 23.75
C VAL A 172 -1.55 -1.25 23.58
N SER A 173 -1.64 -2.19 24.54
CA SER A 173 -0.81 -3.39 24.54
C SER A 173 -1.18 -4.39 23.44
N VAL A 174 -2.48 -4.63 23.21
CA VAL A 174 -2.97 -5.62 22.25
C VAL A 174 -3.13 -5.01 20.87
N LEU A 175 -3.75 -3.83 20.75
CA LEU A 175 -4.04 -3.23 19.44
C LEU A 175 -2.91 -2.32 18.95
N GLY A 176 -1.99 -1.88 19.81
CA GLY A 176 -0.87 -1.02 19.43
C GLY A 176 -1.31 0.41 19.09
N VAL A 177 -2.44 0.86 19.64
CA VAL A 177 -2.88 2.26 19.55
C VAL A 177 -1.87 3.10 20.32
N GLN A 178 -1.36 4.18 19.73
CA GLN A 178 -0.57 5.13 20.49
C GLN A 178 -1.53 5.97 21.35
N GLY A 179 -1.46 5.82 22.67
CA GLY A 179 -2.10 6.77 23.58
C GLY A 179 -1.52 8.14 23.31
N GLY A 180 -2.37 9.11 22.99
CA GLY A 180 -1.93 10.47 22.70
C GLY A 180 -1.32 11.12 23.93
N LEU A 181 -0.03 10.97 24.16
CA LEU A 181 0.75 11.91 24.96
C LEU A 181 1.23 13.02 24.01
N GLY A 182 0.34 13.96 23.73
CA GLY A 182 0.74 15.33 23.53
C GLY A 182 0.69 16.00 24.90
N GLU A 183 1.84 16.43 25.41
CA GLU A 183 1.92 17.31 26.58
C GLU A 183 1.05 18.55 26.33
N GLY A 184 0.14 18.85 27.26
CA GLY A 184 -0.71 20.06 27.21
C GLY A 184 -2.21 19.80 27.06
N ALA A 185 -2.80 18.96 27.90
CA ALA A 185 -4.25 19.00 28.13
C ALA A 185 -4.57 20.12 29.14
N ALA A 186 -4.73 21.35 28.65
CA ALA A 186 -5.43 22.38 29.41
C ALA A 186 -6.92 22.02 29.41
N SER A 187 -7.44 21.67 30.58
CA SER A 187 -8.86 21.58 30.89
C SER A 187 -9.54 22.92 30.58
N GLY A 188 -10.36 22.95 29.54
CA GLY A 188 -11.17 24.11 29.17
C GLY A 188 -12.43 23.67 28.44
N GLU A 189 -13.56 24.09 28.96
CA GLU A 189 -14.91 23.82 28.45
C GLU A 189 -15.11 24.32 27.01
N ALA A 190 -16.09 23.72 26.34
CA ALA A 190 -16.39 23.91 24.92
C ALA A 190 -16.60 25.38 24.52
N SER A 191 -15.87 25.85 23.50
CA SER A 191 -16.41 26.74 22.47
C SER A 191 -15.46 26.85 21.28
N SER A 192 -15.99 26.58 20.09
CA SER A 192 -15.36 26.59 18.76
C SER A 192 -14.25 25.56 18.51
N SER A 193 -14.48 24.66 17.54
CA SER A 193 -13.41 23.84 16.97
C SER A 193 -12.40 24.76 16.30
N PRO A 194 -11.10 24.69 16.62
CA PRO A 194 -10.10 25.41 15.85
C PRO A 194 -10.18 24.95 14.38
N PRO A 195 -9.82 25.82 13.41
CA PRO A 195 -9.69 25.40 12.01
C PRO A 195 -8.80 24.15 11.93
N GLY A 196 -9.21 23.17 11.11
CA GLY A 196 -8.52 21.89 11.01
C GLY A 196 -8.88 20.83 12.07
N THR A 197 -10.04 20.92 12.73
CA THR A 197 -10.55 19.82 13.59
C THR A 197 -11.36 18.81 12.78
N VAL A 198 -11.02 17.52 12.87
CA VAL A 198 -11.74 16.41 12.21
C VAL A 198 -12.21 15.40 13.26
N THR A 199 -13.51 15.11 13.25
CA THR A 199 -14.11 14.12 14.15
C THR A 199 -14.20 12.75 13.45
N ILE A 200 -13.58 11.74 14.06
CA ILE A 200 -13.58 10.34 13.62
C ILE A 200 -14.73 9.60 14.29
N GLN A 201 -15.76 9.26 13.53
CA GLN A 201 -16.95 8.56 14.01
C GLN A 201 -17.37 7.42 13.07
N PRO A 202 -16.64 6.30 13.06
CA PRO A 202 -17.13 5.07 12.42
C PRO A 202 -18.28 4.47 13.23
N VAL A 203 -19.02 3.54 12.63
CA VAL A 203 -19.99 2.71 13.36
C VAL A 203 -19.26 1.91 14.45
N PRO A 204 -19.70 1.99 15.71
CA PRO A 204 -19.05 1.32 16.83
C PRO A 204 -18.89 -0.20 16.64
N ALA A 205 -17.82 -0.74 17.23
CA ALA A 205 -17.65 -2.18 17.33
C ALA A 205 -18.78 -2.80 18.18
N PRO A 206 -19.38 -3.93 17.75
CA PRO A 206 -20.43 -4.60 18.51
C PRO A 206 -19.92 -5.35 19.75
N ALA A 207 -18.61 -5.63 19.83
CA ALA A 207 -17.99 -6.42 20.88
C ALA A 207 -16.49 -6.10 21.00
N SER A 208 -15.83 -6.59 22.05
CA SER A 208 -14.38 -6.45 22.21
C SER A 208 -13.61 -7.35 21.22
N PRO A 209 -12.67 -6.79 20.43
CA PRO A 209 -11.87 -7.57 19.49
C PRO A 209 -10.59 -8.15 20.10
N LEU A 210 -10.30 -7.91 21.39
CA LEU A 210 -8.99 -8.17 21.99
C LEU A 210 -8.56 -9.64 21.93
N HIS A 211 -9.50 -10.58 22.02
CA HIS A 211 -9.24 -12.03 21.93
C HIS A 211 -8.65 -12.46 20.57
N LEU A 212 -8.85 -11.68 19.51
CA LEU A 212 -8.31 -11.97 18.18
C LEU A 212 -6.80 -11.66 18.06
N GLY A 213 -6.23 -10.94 19.04
CA GLY A 213 -4.87 -10.41 18.96
C GLY A 213 -4.74 -9.26 17.95
N ARG A 214 -3.56 -8.62 17.92
CA ARG A 214 -3.32 -7.34 17.24
C ARG A 214 -3.81 -7.29 15.80
N ASP A 215 -3.32 -8.18 14.96
CA ASP A 215 -3.51 -8.11 13.51
C ASP A 215 -4.95 -8.45 13.10
N ALA A 216 -5.54 -9.50 13.68
CA ALA A 216 -6.90 -9.90 13.35
C ALA A 216 -7.94 -8.94 13.94
N ALA A 217 -7.68 -8.39 15.13
CA ALA A 217 -8.50 -7.32 15.70
C ALA A 217 -8.45 -6.06 14.82
N ARG A 218 -7.25 -5.56 14.45
CA ARG A 218 -7.12 -4.39 13.57
C ARG A 218 -7.76 -4.64 12.21
N TRP A 219 -7.61 -5.83 11.63
CA TRP A 219 -8.30 -6.20 10.40
C TRP A 219 -9.82 -6.14 10.55
N ALA A 220 -10.39 -6.77 11.58
CA ALA A 220 -11.83 -6.78 11.83
C ALA A 220 -12.42 -5.37 11.99
N LEU A 221 -11.65 -4.44 12.60
CA LEU A 221 -12.07 -3.06 12.83
C LEU A 221 -11.93 -2.15 11.60
N LEU A 222 -10.87 -2.35 10.79
CA LEU A 222 -10.48 -1.42 9.71
C LEU A 222 -10.90 -1.89 8.30
N HIS A 223 -11.13 -3.18 8.09
CA HIS A 223 -11.49 -3.72 6.79
C HIS A 223 -12.89 -3.28 6.30
N PRO A 224 -13.94 -3.27 7.14
CA PRO A 224 -15.26 -2.77 6.74
C PRO A 224 -15.26 -1.25 6.55
N ALA A 225 -16.14 -0.72 5.69
CA ALA A 225 -16.29 0.73 5.53
C ALA A 225 -16.71 1.39 6.85
N ALA A 226 -16.43 2.69 7.00
CA ALA A 226 -16.68 3.40 8.26
C ALA A 226 -18.15 3.34 8.69
N HIS A 227 -19.09 3.29 7.74
CA HIS A 227 -20.53 3.18 7.99
C HIS A 227 -21.05 1.74 8.14
N ASP A 228 -20.19 0.73 7.93
CA ASP A 228 -20.56 -0.67 8.11
C ASP A 228 -20.24 -1.15 9.52
N ARG A 229 -21.09 -2.01 10.09
CA ARG A 229 -20.82 -2.62 11.40
C ARG A 229 -19.75 -3.71 11.27
N PRO A 230 -18.64 -3.66 12.04
CA PRO A 230 -17.59 -4.66 11.93
C PRO A 230 -18.04 -5.99 12.50
N ARG A 231 -17.66 -7.08 11.84
CA ARG A 231 -17.88 -8.45 12.33
C ARG A 231 -16.66 -8.89 13.13
N ILE A 232 -16.83 -9.09 14.42
CA ILE A 232 -15.78 -9.54 15.34
C ILE A 232 -16.09 -10.98 15.72
N SER A 233 -15.28 -11.92 15.23
CA SER A 233 -15.49 -13.36 15.36
C SER A 233 -14.17 -14.12 15.14
N ASP A 234 -14.07 -15.31 15.72
CA ASP A 234 -12.94 -16.24 15.53
C ASP A 234 -12.75 -16.69 14.08
N GLU A 235 -13.73 -16.45 13.19
CA GLU A 235 -13.59 -16.71 11.76
C GLU A 235 -12.36 -16.00 11.14
N HIS A 236 -11.93 -14.87 11.70
CA HIS A 236 -10.73 -14.15 11.26
C HIS A 236 -9.44 -14.97 11.50
N LEU A 237 -9.45 -15.91 12.45
CA LEU A 237 -8.30 -16.75 12.79
C LEU A 237 -8.23 -18.03 11.94
N VAL A 238 -9.31 -18.40 11.26
CA VAL A 238 -9.38 -19.64 10.47
C VAL A 238 -8.50 -19.54 9.22
N GLN A 239 -7.61 -20.53 9.04
CA GLN A 239 -6.69 -20.62 7.91
C GLN A 239 -7.35 -21.29 6.70
N ARG A 240 -8.21 -20.55 6.00
CA ARG A 240 -8.90 -21.02 4.79
C ARG A 240 -8.82 -19.99 3.67
N GLU A 241 -8.85 -20.45 2.43
CA GLU A 241 -8.82 -19.57 1.26
C GLU A 241 -9.96 -18.55 1.30
N GLY A 242 -11.16 -18.89 1.80
CA GLY A 242 -12.26 -17.93 1.93
C GLY A 242 -12.00 -16.76 2.89
N ASN A 243 -10.97 -16.82 3.74
CA ASN A 243 -10.63 -15.75 4.69
C ASN A 243 -9.62 -14.77 4.06
N PRO A 244 -10.00 -13.51 3.80
CA PRO A 244 -9.10 -12.54 3.17
C PRO A 244 -7.89 -12.18 4.05
N LEU A 245 -8.02 -12.17 5.38
CA LEU A 245 -6.88 -11.95 6.28
C LEU A 245 -5.87 -13.08 6.16
N PHE A 246 -6.35 -14.34 6.09
CA PHE A 246 -5.48 -15.48 5.85
C PHE A 246 -4.75 -15.35 4.51
N ARG A 247 -5.43 -14.95 3.42
CA ARG A 247 -4.75 -14.75 2.12
C ARG A 247 -3.61 -13.76 2.20
N VAL A 248 -3.80 -12.62 2.88
CA VAL A 248 -2.77 -11.60 3.05
C VAL A 248 -1.58 -12.17 3.84
N ARG A 249 -1.84 -12.84 4.97
CA ARG A 249 -0.81 -13.47 5.79
C ARG A 249 -0.06 -14.57 5.05
N TYR A 250 -0.79 -15.40 4.30
CA TYR A 250 -0.23 -16.47 3.48
C TYR A 250 0.67 -15.91 2.38
N ALA A 251 0.21 -14.89 1.64
CA ALA A 251 1.01 -14.22 0.62
C ALA A 251 2.30 -13.65 1.22
N HIS A 252 2.22 -12.94 2.36
CA HIS A 252 3.40 -12.44 3.07
C HIS A 252 4.35 -13.57 3.46
N ALA A 253 3.84 -14.65 4.07
CA ALA A 253 4.65 -15.79 4.49
C ALA A 253 5.33 -16.48 3.30
N ARG A 254 4.64 -16.61 2.16
CA ARG A 254 5.19 -17.20 0.94
C ARG A 254 6.28 -16.32 0.33
N ILE A 255 6.08 -15.00 0.25
CA ILE A 255 7.12 -14.07 -0.21
C ILE A 255 8.36 -14.16 0.68
N ARG A 256 8.19 -14.16 2.01
CA ARG A 256 9.29 -14.32 2.96
C ARG A 256 10.00 -15.66 2.82
N ALA A 257 9.24 -16.74 2.59
CA ALA A 257 9.82 -18.06 2.35
C ALA A 257 10.64 -18.09 1.05
N VAL A 258 10.16 -17.47 -0.03
CA VAL A 258 10.92 -17.34 -1.28
C VAL A 258 12.26 -16.63 -1.04
N SER A 259 12.26 -15.49 -0.34
CA SER A 259 13.50 -14.76 -0.04
C SER A 259 14.47 -15.57 0.84
N ARG A 260 13.96 -16.32 1.84
CA ARG A 260 14.80 -17.18 2.68
C ARG A 260 15.40 -18.34 1.88
N ASN A 261 14.57 -19.06 1.13
CA ASN A 261 15.02 -20.18 0.31
C ASN A 261 16.02 -19.74 -0.76
N ALA A 262 15.83 -18.55 -1.34
CA ALA A 262 16.79 -17.97 -2.27
C ALA A 262 18.15 -17.75 -1.59
N ALA A 263 18.15 -17.21 -0.36
CA ALA A 263 19.37 -17.01 0.42
C ALA A 263 20.08 -18.33 0.75
N ASP A 264 19.33 -19.39 1.07
CA ASP A 264 19.88 -20.73 1.32
C ASP A 264 20.56 -21.32 0.08
N LEU A 265 20.10 -20.94 -1.11
CA LEU A 265 20.70 -21.30 -2.41
C LEU A 265 21.81 -20.34 -2.86
N GLY A 266 22.19 -19.36 -2.03
CA GLY A 266 23.22 -18.36 -2.33
C GLY A 266 22.75 -17.15 -3.16
N PHE A 267 21.45 -17.03 -3.45
CA PHE A 267 20.87 -15.88 -4.12
C PHE A 267 20.50 -14.79 -3.10
N ARG A 268 20.97 -13.56 -3.31
CA ARG A 268 20.56 -12.39 -2.52
C ARG A 268 19.65 -11.48 -3.35
N ALA A 269 18.86 -10.66 -2.66
CA ALA A 269 18.01 -9.65 -3.30
C ALA A 269 18.82 -8.42 -3.79
N GLU A 270 20.14 -8.49 -3.77
CA GLU A 270 20.98 -7.42 -4.30
C GLU A 270 20.89 -7.43 -5.83
N PRO A 271 20.55 -6.28 -6.46
CA PRO A 271 20.58 -6.19 -7.90
C PRO A 271 22.01 -6.44 -8.40
N GLY A 272 22.17 -7.37 -9.33
CA GLY A 272 23.44 -7.55 -10.05
C GLY A 272 23.70 -6.37 -11.00
N ALA A 273 24.93 -6.28 -11.53
CA ALA A 273 25.23 -5.33 -12.60
C ALA A 273 24.28 -5.58 -13.78
N VAL A 274 23.45 -4.60 -14.10
CA VAL A 274 22.65 -4.60 -15.32
C VAL A 274 23.55 -4.00 -16.40
N GLU A 275 24.15 -4.84 -17.24
CA GLU A 275 24.81 -4.34 -18.44
C GLU A 275 23.78 -3.53 -19.25
N PRO A 276 24.10 -2.30 -19.69
CA PRO A 276 23.20 -1.54 -20.54
C PRO A 276 23.00 -2.33 -21.82
N ASP A 277 21.76 -2.77 -22.04
CA ASP A 277 21.39 -3.67 -23.13
C ASP A 277 21.59 -2.96 -24.48
N GLY A 278 22.79 -3.11 -25.05
CA GLY A 278 23.21 -2.51 -26.33
C GLY A 278 23.69 -3.54 -27.34
N GLY A 279 23.58 -4.84 -27.05
CA GLY A 279 23.95 -5.93 -27.96
C GLY A 279 22.73 -6.73 -28.40
N PRO A 280 22.63 -7.17 -29.67
CA PRO A 280 21.55 -8.04 -30.08
C PRO A 280 21.57 -9.31 -29.22
N ALA A 281 20.42 -9.65 -28.65
CA ALA A 281 20.22 -10.84 -27.82
C ALA A 281 20.86 -12.07 -28.49
N ARG A 282 21.97 -12.56 -27.91
CA ARG A 282 22.56 -13.83 -28.34
C ARG A 282 21.59 -14.95 -27.94
N PRO A 283 21.13 -15.79 -28.88
CA PRO A 283 20.32 -16.94 -28.53
C PRO A 283 21.20 -17.98 -27.81
N GLY A 284 20.81 -18.34 -26.58
CA GLY A 284 21.29 -19.54 -25.91
C GLY A 284 22.68 -19.46 -25.28
N GLY A 285 22.81 -18.75 -24.16
CA GLY A 285 23.85 -19.03 -23.18
C GLY A 285 23.38 -20.13 -22.24
N THR A 286 23.85 -21.36 -22.43
CA THR A 286 23.70 -22.44 -21.45
C THR A 286 24.33 -21.98 -20.13
N LEU A 287 23.51 -21.73 -19.11
CA LEU A 287 23.98 -21.58 -17.74
C LEU A 287 24.65 -22.90 -17.36
N THR A 288 25.97 -22.93 -17.37
CA THR A 288 26.74 -24.06 -16.85
C THR A 288 26.60 -24.00 -15.33
N PRO A 289 25.99 -25.01 -14.69
CA PRO A 289 25.94 -25.02 -13.23
C PRO A 289 27.37 -25.10 -12.68
N PRO A 290 27.70 -24.43 -11.56
CA PRO A 290 29.01 -24.53 -10.95
C PRO A 290 29.30 -26.02 -10.64
N THR A 291 30.35 -26.55 -11.26
CA THR A 291 30.67 -27.99 -11.28
C THR A 291 31.29 -28.52 -9.98
N THR A 292 31.12 -27.83 -8.85
CA THR A 292 31.56 -28.35 -7.54
C THR A 292 30.62 -27.90 -6.43
N LEU A 293 29.40 -28.45 -6.43
CA LEU A 293 28.66 -28.60 -5.18
C LEU A 293 29.39 -29.66 -4.36
N THR A 294 30.24 -29.20 -3.44
CA THR A 294 30.72 -30.05 -2.35
C THR A 294 29.49 -30.46 -1.54
N PRO A 295 29.18 -31.76 -1.38
CA PRO A 295 28.01 -32.16 -0.62
C PRO A 295 28.19 -31.68 0.84
N PRO A 296 27.14 -31.14 1.48
CA PRO A 296 27.22 -30.85 2.90
C PRO A 296 27.45 -32.15 3.68
N PRO A 297 28.16 -32.11 4.83
CA PRO A 297 28.35 -33.29 5.66
C PRO A 297 26.98 -33.87 6.02
N THR A 298 26.86 -35.20 5.94
CA THR A 298 25.66 -35.95 6.31
C THR A 298 25.31 -35.65 7.77
N LEU A 299 24.39 -34.70 7.98
CA LEU A 299 23.75 -34.48 9.27
C LEU A 299 22.72 -35.58 9.46
N THR A 300 23.14 -36.66 10.11
CA THR A 300 22.24 -37.65 10.70
C THR A 300 21.51 -37.00 11.88
N ALA A 301 20.54 -36.14 11.59
CA ALA A 301 19.65 -35.57 12.59
C ALA A 301 18.41 -36.48 12.72
N SER A 302 18.48 -37.40 13.68
CA SER A 302 17.29 -38.01 14.29
C SER A 302 16.34 -36.89 14.73
N LEU A 303 15.24 -36.72 14.02
CA LEU A 303 14.10 -35.91 14.48
C LEU A 303 13.45 -36.63 15.67
N PRO A 304 13.36 -36.04 16.88
CA PRO A 304 12.34 -36.47 17.80
C PRO A 304 11.00 -35.89 17.31
N LEU A 305 10.11 -36.76 16.85
CA LEU A 305 8.67 -36.48 16.79
C LEU A 305 8.20 -36.16 18.21
N GLY A 306 8.07 -34.86 18.53
CA GLY A 306 7.61 -34.36 19.82
C GLY A 306 6.29 -33.60 19.69
N HIS A 307 5.21 -34.23 20.16
CA HIS A 307 3.90 -33.69 20.53
C HIS A 307 3.03 -33.04 19.46
N ALA A 308 2.29 -33.91 18.77
CA ALA A 308 0.92 -33.63 18.38
C ALA A 308 0.08 -33.33 19.63
N PHE A 309 -0.54 -32.14 19.66
CA PHE A 309 -1.58 -31.77 20.63
C PHE A 309 -2.84 -32.58 20.26
N GLN A 310 -3.14 -33.63 21.02
CA GLN A 310 -4.43 -34.33 20.94
C GLN A 310 -5.47 -33.55 21.77
N PRO A 311 -6.65 -33.20 21.21
CA PRO A 311 -7.74 -32.70 22.01
C PRO A 311 -8.45 -33.87 22.70
N THR A 312 -8.36 -33.94 24.03
CA THR A 312 -9.11 -34.88 24.86
C THR A 312 -10.58 -34.44 24.87
N LEU A 313 -11.42 -35.14 24.10
CA LEU A 313 -12.88 -35.10 24.25
C LEU A 313 -13.26 -35.90 25.50
N THR A 314 -13.50 -35.21 26.62
CA THR A 314 -14.13 -35.83 27.80
C THR A 314 -15.64 -35.73 27.65
N ALA A 315 -16.31 -36.87 27.43
CA ALA A 315 -17.75 -36.99 27.51
C ALA A 315 -18.22 -36.87 28.99
N PRO A 316 -19.38 -36.24 29.27
CA PRO A 316 -19.89 -36.15 30.63
C PRO A 316 -20.47 -37.50 31.10
N PRO A 317 -20.44 -37.80 32.42
CA PRO A 317 -21.00 -39.04 32.96
C PRO A 317 -22.55 -39.05 32.91
N PRO A 318 -23.18 -40.23 32.87
CA PRO A 318 -24.63 -40.34 32.94
C PRO A 318 -25.13 -39.91 34.33
N ARG A 319 -26.23 -39.16 34.37
CA ARG A 319 -26.92 -38.84 35.63
C ARG A 319 -27.65 -40.09 36.15
N PRO A 320 -27.67 -40.32 37.48
CA PRO A 320 -28.65 -41.22 38.09
C PRO A 320 -30.07 -40.63 38.03
#